data_AF-W9BTD5-F1
#
_entry.id   AF-W9BTD5-F1
#
_cell.length_a   1.000
_cell.length_b   1.000
_cell.length_c   1.000
_cell.angle_alpha   90.00
_cell.angle_beta   90.00
_cell.angle_gamma   90.00
#
_symmetry.space_group_name_H-M   'P 1'
#
loop_
_entity.id
_entity.type
_entity.pdbx_description
1 polymer ?
#
loop_
_entity_poly.entity_id
_entity_poly.type
_entity_poly.pdbx_seq_one_letter_code
_entity_poly.pdbx_strand_id
1 'polypeptide(L)'
;MSRRQHICDVPGCTHTRQRWQRLCLVCYGELPREVRNNLIRAHAEKRMADWRSWKRKAGEIIAARRAARAPSTRWTPQNAFDLHARMLGERTD
;
A
#
# COMPACT_ATOMS: atom_id res chain seq x y z
N MET A 1 -29.55 4.94 -11.94
CA MET A 1 -28.65 3.75 -11.95
C MET A 1 -27.34 4.11 -11.24
N SER A 2 -27.09 3.55 -10.05
CA SER A 2 -25.82 3.76 -9.34
C SER A 2 -24.66 3.15 -10.14
N ARG A 3 -23.62 3.94 -10.46
CA ARG A 3 -22.44 3.43 -11.20
C ARG A 3 -21.75 2.38 -10.32
N ARG A 4 -21.69 1.14 -10.80
CA ARG A 4 -20.98 0.05 -10.10
C ARG A 4 -19.51 0.44 -9.97
N GLN A 5 -19.06 0.70 -8.74
CA GLN A 5 -17.67 1.06 -8.49
C GLN A 5 -16.78 -0.17 -8.73
N HIS A 6 -15.80 -0.03 -9.63
CA HIS A 6 -14.83 -1.08 -9.88
C HIS A 6 -13.70 -0.97 -8.85
N ILE A 7 -13.55 -1.98 -7.98
CA ILE A 7 -12.55 -1.99 -6.91
C ILE A 7 -11.23 -2.58 -7.43
N CYS A 8 -10.10 -2.06 -6.95
CA CYS A 8 -8.77 -2.58 -7.21
C CYS A 8 -8.66 -4.08 -6.83
N ASP A 9 -7.92 -4.85 -7.64
CA ASP A 9 -7.75 -6.28 -7.39
C ASP A 9 -6.80 -6.58 -6.21
N VAL A 10 -6.02 -5.60 -5.74
CA VAL A 10 -5.07 -5.80 -4.63
C VAL A 10 -5.81 -5.91 -3.29
N PRO A 11 -5.63 -7.03 -2.54
CA PRO A 11 -6.20 -7.16 -1.21
C PRO A 11 -5.78 -6.01 -0.27
N GLY A 12 -6.72 -5.44 0.48
CA GLY A 12 -6.47 -4.31 1.37
C GLY A 12 -6.36 -2.94 0.68
N CYS A 13 -6.60 -2.88 -0.63
CA CYS A 13 -6.78 -1.62 -1.35
C CYS A 13 -8.26 -1.26 -1.43
N THR A 14 -8.61 -0.05 -1.01
CA THR A 14 -9.99 0.49 -1.06
C THR A 14 -10.21 1.43 -2.23
N HIS A 15 -9.18 1.70 -3.04
CA HIS A 15 -9.29 2.61 -4.17
C HIS A 15 -10.13 2.02 -5.30
N THR A 16 -10.92 2.88 -5.94
CA THR A 16 -11.61 2.59 -7.18
C THR A 16 -10.65 2.61 -8.37
N ARG A 17 -11.04 1.93 -9.45
CA ARG A 17 -10.32 1.87 -10.72
C ARG A 17 -11.28 2.06 -11.89
N GLN A 18 -10.73 2.27 -13.08
CA GLN A 18 -11.52 2.22 -14.31
C GLN A 18 -11.97 0.79 -14.62
N ARG A 19 -13.05 0.64 -15.40
CA ARG A 19 -13.65 -0.66 -15.77
C ARG A 19 -12.63 -1.61 -16.40
N TRP A 20 -11.79 -1.08 -17.29
CA TRP A 20 -10.80 -1.84 -18.06
C TRP A 20 -9.51 -2.12 -17.28
N GLN A 21 -9.23 -1.38 -16.22
CA GLN A 21 -8.07 -1.61 -15.37
C GLN A 21 -8.32 -2.80 -14.44
N ARG A 22 -7.26 -3.43 -13.92
CA ARG A 22 -7.33 -4.37 -12.79
C ARG A 22 -6.81 -3.77 -11.49
N LEU A 23 -5.84 -2.88 -11.61
CA LEU A 23 -5.22 -2.15 -10.52
C LEU A 23 -5.65 -0.68 -10.58
N CYS A 24 -5.84 -0.04 -9.43
CA CYS A 24 -5.93 1.42 -9.38
C CYS A 24 -4.56 2.05 -9.70
N LEU A 25 -4.52 3.35 -10.02
CA LEU A 25 -3.28 4.06 -10.35
C LEU A 25 -2.25 4.01 -9.21
N VAL A 26 -2.70 4.06 -7.95
CA VAL A 26 -1.84 3.99 -6.76
C VAL A 26 -1.11 2.64 -6.70
N CYS A 27 -1.85 1.53 -6.70
CA CYS A 27 -1.25 0.20 -6.68
C CYS A 27 -0.43 -0.07 -7.95
N TYR A 28 -0.81 0.51 -9.09
CA TYR A 28 -0.01 0.43 -10.30
C TYR A 28 1.34 1.17 -10.16
N GLY A 29 1.40 2.31 -9.46
CA GLY A 29 2.68 2.99 -9.21
C GLY A 29 3.55 2.28 -8.18
N GLU A 30 2.93 1.68 -7.16
CA GLU A 30 3.68 1.05 -6.07
C GLU A 30 4.15 -0.37 -6.40
N LEU A 31 3.37 -1.18 -7.09
CA LEU A 31 3.75 -2.58 -7.32
C LEU A 31 4.94 -2.73 -8.30
N PRO A 32 5.86 -3.67 -8.05
CA PRO A 32 6.90 -4.03 -9.01
C PRO A 32 6.32 -4.37 -10.38
N ARG A 33 7.04 -4.01 -11.47
CA ARG A 33 6.60 -4.27 -12.85
C ARG A 33 6.23 -5.73 -13.09
N GLU A 34 7.05 -6.65 -12.59
CA GLU A 34 6.84 -8.09 -12.72
C GLU A 34 5.49 -8.52 -12.12
N VAL A 35 5.20 -8.08 -10.89
CA VAL A 35 3.95 -8.41 -10.19
C VAL A 35 2.73 -7.85 -10.92
N ARG A 36 2.81 -6.59 -11.39
CA ARG A 36 1.74 -5.96 -12.17
C ARG A 36 1.43 -6.74 -13.44
N ASN A 37 2.47 -7.02 -14.22
CA ASN A 37 2.34 -7.70 -15.51
C ASN A 37 1.79 -9.12 -15.33
N ASN A 38 2.33 -9.89 -14.38
CA ASN A 38 1.89 -11.25 -14.14
C ASN A 38 0.46 -11.32 -13.61
N LEU A 39 0.04 -10.38 -12.74
CA LEU A 39 -1.34 -10.29 -12.27
C LEU A 39 -2.32 -10.00 -13.41
N ILE A 40 -2.03 -8.98 -14.23
CA ILE A 40 -2.87 -8.58 -15.36
C ILE A 40 -2.95 -9.69 -16.40
N ARG A 41 -1.80 -10.30 -16.74
CA ARG A 41 -1.70 -11.41 -17.69
C ARG A 41 -2.45 -12.64 -17.22
N ALA A 42 -2.29 -13.06 -15.97
CA ALA A 42 -2.99 -14.23 -15.43
C ALA A 42 -4.52 -14.05 -15.47
N HIS A 43 -5.03 -12.84 -15.23
CA HIS A 43 -6.45 -12.54 -15.39
C HIS A 43 -6.88 -12.59 -16.87
N ALA A 44 -6.11 -11.97 -17.77
CA ALA A 44 -6.41 -11.95 -19.20
C ALA A 44 -6.45 -13.36 -19.82
N GLU A 45 -5.52 -14.22 -19.42
CA GLU A 45 -5.41 -15.63 -19.85
C GLU A 45 -6.35 -16.58 -19.08
N LYS A 46 -7.21 -16.05 -18.20
CA LYS A 46 -8.13 -16.81 -17.37
C LYS A 46 -7.47 -17.86 -16.44
N ARG A 47 -6.17 -17.71 -16.14
CA ARG A 47 -5.43 -18.54 -15.17
C ARG A 47 -5.76 -18.13 -13.73
N MET A 48 -6.95 -18.50 -13.26
CA MET A 48 -7.51 -18.02 -11.98
C MET A 48 -6.67 -18.40 -10.76
N ALA A 49 -6.01 -19.56 -10.76
CA ALA A 49 -5.11 -19.96 -9.67
C ALA A 49 -3.92 -18.99 -9.55
N ASP A 50 -3.27 -18.72 -10.68
CA ASP A 50 -2.16 -17.77 -10.74
C ASP A 50 -2.61 -16.35 -10.42
N TRP A 51 -3.77 -15.93 -10.94
CA TRP A 51 -4.31 -14.60 -10.62
C TRP A 51 -4.54 -14.42 -9.12
N ARG A 52 -5.08 -15.43 -8.42
CA ARG A 52 -5.22 -15.41 -6.95
C ARG A 52 -3.86 -15.36 -6.24
N SER A 53 -2.88 -16.12 -6.73
CA SER A 53 -1.51 -16.11 -6.19
C SER A 53 -0.88 -14.72 -6.31
N TRP A 54 -0.93 -14.12 -7.50
CA TRP A 54 -0.40 -12.78 -7.76
C TRP A 54 -1.14 -11.69 -7.00
N LYS A 55 -2.47 -11.82 -6.78
CA LYS A 55 -3.23 -10.92 -5.90
C LYS A 55 -2.71 -10.97 -4.46
N ARG A 56 -2.47 -12.16 -3.92
CA ARG A 56 -1.93 -12.32 -2.56
C ARG A 56 -0.54 -11.68 -2.44
N LYS A 57 0.37 -12.00 -3.37
CA LYS A 57 1.72 -11.41 -3.44
C LYS A 57 1.68 -9.88 -3.54
N ALA A 58 0.77 -9.34 -4.36
CA ALA A 58 0.58 -7.90 -4.46
C ALA A 58 0.10 -7.28 -3.15
N GLY A 59 -0.84 -7.94 -2.45
CA GLY A 59 -1.32 -7.51 -1.14
C GLY A 59 -0.21 -7.48 -0.09
N GLU A 60 0.61 -8.53 -0.04
CA GLU A 60 1.77 -8.63 0.87
C GLU A 60 2.77 -7.48 0.65
N ILE A 61 3.11 -7.16 -0.61
CA ILE A 61 4.03 -6.06 -0.94
C ILE A 61 3.47 -4.71 -0.48
N ILE A 62 2.18 -4.45 -0.73
CA ILE A 62 1.54 -3.20 -0.31
C ILE A 62 1.47 -3.12 1.23
N ALA A 63 1.12 -4.21 1.89
CA ALA A 63 1.08 -4.27 3.35
C ALA A 63 2.47 -3.98 3.95
N ALA A 64 3.52 -4.63 3.43
CA ALA A 64 4.90 -4.42 3.86
C ALA A 64 5.35 -2.97 3.66
N ARG A 65 5.03 -2.36 2.51
CA ARG A 65 5.36 -0.94 2.24
C ARG A 65 4.61 0.02 3.17
N ARG A 66 3.34 -0.26 3.45
CA ARG A 66 2.57 0.54 4.42
C ARG A 66 3.13 0.43 5.82
N ALA A 67 3.52 -0.78 6.25
CA ALA A 67 4.18 -1.00 7.52
C ALA A 67 5.51 -0.23 7.60
N ALA A 68 6.31 -0.23 6.53
CA ALA A 68 7.57 0.51 6.47
C ALA A 68 7.38 2.05 6.48
N ARG A 69 6.26 2.57 5.97
CA ARG A 69 5.92 4.00 6.01
C ARG A 69 5.33 4.46 7.34
N ALA A 70 4.84 3.54 8.17
CA ALA A 70 4.30 3.91 9.46
C ALA A 70 5.43 4.52 10.31
N PRO A 71 5.27 5.74 10.85
CA PRO A 71 6.30 6.35 11.67
C PRO A 71 6.59 5.43 12.85
N SER A 72 7.83 4.95 12.95
CA SER A 72 8.31 4.09 14.04
C SER A 72 8.32 4.82 15.39
N THR A 73 8.19 6.14 15.37
CA THR A 73 8.11 6.96 16.56
C THR A 73 6.67 7.02 17.04
N ARG A 74 6.30 6.13 17.97
CA ARG A 74 5.22 6.47 18.91
C ARG A 74 5.65 7.77 19.59
N TRP A 75 4.92 8.85 19.32
CA TRP A 75 5.09 10.10 20.04
C TRP A 75 4.70 9.85 21.50
N THR A 76 5.69 9.61 22.35
CA THR A 76 5.47 9.46 23.78
C THR A 76 5.52 10.86 24.43
N PRO A 77 4.83 11.07 25.56
CA PRO A 77 4.97 12.30 26.34
C PRO A 77 6.44 12.60 26.69
N GLN A 78 7.25 11.56 26.89
CA GLN A 78 8.67 11.67 27.16
C GLN A 78 9.45 12.28 26.00
N ASN A 79 9.20 11.81 24.77
CA ASN A 79 9.85 12.36 23.57
C ASN A 79 9.47 13.83 23.34
N ALA A 80 8.24 14.21 23.67
CA ALA A 80 7.78 15.60 23.59
C ALA A 80 8.47 16.49 24.63
N PHE A 81 8.61 16.01 25.87
CA PHE A 81 9.33 16.70 26.95
C PHE A 81 10.83 16.87 26.60
N ASP A 82 11.49 15.80 26.14
CA ASP A 82 12.92 15.85 25.78
C ASP A 82 13.17 16.78 24.58
N LEU A 83 12.25 16.83 23.60
CA LEU A 83 12.31 17.80 22.51
C LEU A 83 12.16 19.24 23.03
N HIS A 84 11.22 19.47 23.95
CA HIS A 84 10.96 20.78 24.55
C HIS A 84 12.18 21.27 25.36
N ALA A 85 12.76 20.40 26.20
CA ALA A 85 13.97 20.69 26.97
C ALA A 85 15.18 21.01 26.08
N ARG A 86 15.31 20.33 24.93
CA ARG A 86 16.34 20.64 23.92
C ARG A 86 16.11 22.00 23.24
N MET A 87 14.87 22.34 22.90
CA MET A 87 14.55 23.64 22.30
C MET A 87 14.80 24.82 23.26
N LEU A 88 14.67 24.59 24.56
CA LEU A 88 14.97 25.58 25.61
C LEU A 88 16.47 25.67 25.94
N GLY A 89 17.32 24.83 25.36
CA GLY A 89 18.75 24.81 25.62
C GLY A 89 19.14 24.22 26.99
N GLU A 90 18.21 23.57 27.69
CA GLU A 90 18.46 22.99 29.03
C GLU A 90 19.27 21.68 28.98
N ARG A 91 19.50 21.14 27.77
CA ARG A 91 20.31 19.94 27.53
C ARG A 91 21.18 20.09 26.28
N THR A 92 22.45 20.40 26.49
CA THR A 92 23.55 20.21 25.54
C THR A 92 24.33 18.97 25.96
N ASP A 93 24.39 17.97 25.07
CA ASP A 93 25.46 16.95 25.10
C ASP A 93 26.64 17.51 24.26
#